data_AF-A0A1C2IY71-F1
#
_entry.id   AF-A0A1C2IY71-F1
#
_cell.length_a   1.000
_cell.length_b   1.000
_cell.length_c   1.000
_cell.angle_alpha   90.00
_cell.angle_beta   90.00
_cell.angle_gamma   90.00
#
_symmetry.space_group_name_H-M   'P 1'
#
loop_
_entity.id
_entity.type
_entity.pdbx_description
1 polymer ?
#
loop_
_entity_poly.entity_id
_entity_poly.type
_entity_poly.pdbx_seq_one_letter_code
_entity_poly.pdbx_strand_id
1 'polypeptide(L)' 'MDVANSQSISEVNRQLKDRYPGPCGPRYWLMDEGGGIVVRGWRLELNGTPMGDHLAVCRTVDEALNWIDTHSG' A
#
# COMPACT_ATOMS: atom_id res chain seq x y z
N MET A 1 20.20 -6.70 19.51
CA MET A 1 18.72 -6.87 19.61
C MET A 1 18.14 -6.00 18.53
N ASP A 2 18.04 -6.54 17.32
CA ASP A 2 17.41 -5.85 16.20
C ASP A 2 15.92 -5.81 16.47
N VAL A 3 15.44 -4.66 16.93
CA VAL A 3 14.02 -4.36 17.00
C VAL A 3 13.60 -4.18 15.55
N ALA A 4 13.30 -5.30 14.87
CA ALA A 4 12.65 -5.28 13.58
C ALA A 4 11.35 -4.51 13.79
N ASN A 5 11.37 -3.23 13.44
CA ASN A 5 10.28 -2.30 13.64
C ASN A 5 9.22 -2.69 12.61
N SER A 6 8.44 -3.73 12.94
CA SER A 6 7.33 -4.22 12.13
C SER A 6 6.25 -3.15 12.15
N GLN A 7 6.41 -2.12 11.32
CA GLN A 7 5.42 -1.07 11.15
C GLN A 7 4.12 -1.74 10.70
N SER A 8 3.04 -1.42 11.41
CA SER A 8 1.72 -1.90 11.01
C SER A 8 1.37 -1.35 9.62
N ILE A 9 0.66 -2.13 8.82
CA ILE A 9 0.17 -1.70 7.50
C ILE A 9 -0.63 -0.39 7.59
N SER A 10 -1.38 -0.19 8.66
CA SER A 10 -2.10 1.05 8.92
C SER A 10 -1.17 2.27 9.05
N GLU A 11 -0.03 2.09 9.70
CA GLU A 11 0.98 3.14 9.83
C GLU A 11 1.70 3.41 8.51
N VAL A 12 1.98 2.37 7.73
CA VAL A 12 2.58 2.51 6.40
C VAL A 12 1.61 3.22 5.45
N ASN A 13 0.33 2.84 5.44
CA ASN A 13 -0.70 3.51 4.65
C ASN A 13 -0.87 4.99 5.03
N ARG A 14 -0.71 5.34 6.31
CA ARG A 14 -0.67 6.74 6.75
C ARG A 14 0.52 7.47 6.14
N GLN A 15 1.71 6.88 6.15
CA GLN A 15 2.89 7.49 5.54
C GLN A 15 2.77 7.61 4.01
N LEU A 16 2.20 6.60 3.35
CA LEU A 16 1.93 6.63 1.91
C LEU A 16 0.96 7.76 1.54
N LYS A 17 0.07 8.17 2.46
CA LYS A 17 -0.84 9.30 2.23
C LYS A 17 -0.08 10.61 2.09
N ASP A 18 0.94 10.80 2.91
CA ASP A 18 1.76 12.00 2.92
C ASP A 18 2.77 11.99 1.76
N ARG A 19 3.36 10.83 1.45
CA ARG A 19 4.36 10.67 0.37
C ARG A 19 3.75 10.65 -1.02
N TYR A 20 2.60 10.00 -1.18
CA TYR A 20 1.92 9.79 -2.45
C TYR A 20 0.44 10.16 -2.31
N PRO A 21 0.10 11.46 -2.18
CA PRO A 21 -1.29 11.86 -2.01
C PRO A 21 -2.11 11.59 -3.27
N GLY A 22 -3.26 10.95 -3.07
CA GLY A 22 -4.39 10.92 -4.00
C GLY A 22 -5.54 11.80 -3.46
N PRO A 23 -6.58 12.08 -4.26
CA PRO A 23 -7.66 13.01 -3.91
C PRO A 23 -8.61 12.47 -2.85
N CYS A 24 -8.53 11.19 -2.49
CA CYS A 24 -9.33 10.60 -1.41
C CYS A 24 -8.50 9.80 -0.39
N GLY A 25 -7.18 9.97 -0.35
CA GLY A 25 -6.28 9.16 0.48
C GLY A 25 -4.92 8.98 -0.17
N PRO A 26 -4.09 7.98 0.22
CA PRO A 26 -2.89 7.63 -0.53
C PRO A 26 -3.22 7.11 -1.94
N ARG A 27 -2.32 7.39 -2.89
CA ARG A 27 -2.31 6.84 -4.25
C ARG A 27 -2.09 5.33 -4.26
N TYR A 28 -1.45 4.79 -3.22
CA TYR A 28 -1.16 3.37 -3.04
C TYR A 28 -1.60 2.90 -1.66
N TRP A 29 -2.24 1.73 -1.59
CA TRP A 29 -2.65 1.09 -0.35
C TRP A 29 -1.99 -0.27 -0.23
N LEU A 30 -1.49 -0.58 0.97
CA LEU A 30 -1.05 -1.91 1.33
C LEU A 30 -2.16 -2.63 2.09
N MET A 31 -2.36 -3.91 1.77
CA MET A 31 -3.28 -4.80 2.47
C MET A 31 -2.59 -6.14 2.76
N ASP A 32 -2.83 -6.71 3.94
CA ASP A 32 -2.43 -8.09 4.24
C ASP A 32 -3.55 -9.03 3.81
N GLU A 33 -3.26 -9.94 2.88
CA GLU A 33 -4.18 -11.00 2.45
C GLU A 33 -3.65 -12.39 2.86
N GLY A 34 -3.34 -12.57 4.15
CA GLY A 34 -3.20 -13.89 4.79
C GLY A 34 -2.02 -14.72 4.27
N GLY A 35 -0.96 -14.06 3.80
CA GLY A 35 0.22 -14.72 3.21
C GLY A 35 1.07 -13.83 2.30
N GLY A 36 0.65 -12.57 2.08
CA GLY A 36 1.38 -11.59 1.30
C GLY A 36 0.82 -10.18 1.47
N ILE A 37 1.62 -9.20 1.06
CA ILE A 37 1.26 -7.78 1.04
C ILE A 37 0.81 -7.42 -0.36
N VAL A 38 -0.44 -7.01 -0.50
CA VAL A 38 -1.03 -6.57 -1.76
C VAL A 38 -0.90 -5.06 -1.87
N VAL A 39 -0.28 -4.60 -2.97
CA VAL A 39 -0.26 -3.19 -3.37
C VAL A 39 -1.48 -2.93 -4.24
N ARG A 40 -2.37 -2.07 -3.75
CA ARG A 40 -3.52 -1.55 -4.49
C ARG A 40 -3.24 -0.13 -4.95
N GLY A 41 -3.48 0.14 -6.22
CA GLY A 41 -3.43 1.46 -6.80
C GLY A 41 -4.73 2.21 -6.57
N TRP A 42 -4.69 3.53 -6.74
CA TRP A 42 -5.90 4.31 -6.70
C TRP A 42 -6.72 4.11 -7.98
N ARG A 43 -7.86 3.43 -7.83
CA ARG A 43 -9.00 3.42 -8.75
C ARG A 43 -10.26 3.19 -7.90
N LEU A 44 -11.06 4.21 -7.64
CA LEU A 44 -12.21 4.10 -6.72
C LEU A 44 -13.31 3.19 -7.32
N GLU A 45 -14.06 2.42 -6.52
CA GLU A 45 -15.45 2.76 -6.16
C GLU A 45 -15.90 2.34 -4.76
N LEU A 46 -16.57 3.27 -4.06
CA LEU A 46 -17.23 3.12 -2.75
C LEU A 46 -18.75 3.23 -2.97
N ASN A 47 -19.55 2.35 -2.34
CA ASN A 47 -20.98 2.11 -2.63
C ASN A 47 -21.28 1.48 -4.01
N GLY A 48 -20.35 0.69 -4.52
CA GLY A 48 -20.45 -0.04 -5.78
C GLY A 48 -19.29 -1.02 -6.00
N THR A 49 -18.13 -0.72 -5.38
CA THR A 49 -16.96 -1.61 -5.18
C THR A 49 -16.29 -2.02 -6.51
N PRO A 50 -15.05 -1.59 -6.87
CA PRO A 50 -13.88 -1.73 -6.01
C PRO A 50 -12.88 -0.54 -6.03
N MET A 51 -12.31 -0.22 -4.85
CA MET A 51 -11.44 0.96 -4.60
C MET A 51 -9.93 0.76 -4.86
N GLY A 52 -9.55 -0.07 -5.83
CA GLY A 52 -8.19 0.02 -6.36
C GLY A 52 -7.80 -1.09 -7.33
N ASP A 53 -6.96 -0.76 -8.30
CA ASP A 53 -6.33 -1.78 -9.16
C ASP A 53 -5.39 -2.63 -8.30
N HIS A 54 -5.46 -3.94 -8.45
CA HIS A 54 -4.41 -4.81 -7.92
C HIS A 54 -3.15 -4.57 -8.75
N LEU A 55 -2.16 -3.91 -8.15
CA LEU A 55 -0.92 -3.55 -8.84
C LEU A 55 0.18 -4.60 -8.65
N ALA A 56 0.36 -5.10 -7.42
CA ALA A 56 1.38 -6.09 -7.12
C ALA A 56 1.02 -6.94 -5.88
N VAL A 57 1.56 -8.15 -5.84
CA VAL A 57 1.65 -8.98 -4.61
C VAL A 57 3.13 -9.07 -4.22
N CYS A 58 3.42 -8.76 -2.97
CA CYS A 58 4.73 -8.82 -2.38
C CYS A 58 4.73 -9.76 -1.17
N ARG A 59 5.88 -10.29 -0.79
CA ARG A 59 6.00 -11.15 0.41
C ARG A 59 6.16 -10.34 1.68
N THR A 60 6.70 -9.12 1.57
CA THR A 60 6.94 -8.22 2.71
C THR A 60 6.48 -6.80 2.40
N VAL A 61 6.35 -6.00 3.46
CA VAL A 61 6.03 -4.56 3.35
C VAL A 61 7.16 -3.82 2.63
N ASP A 62 8.42 -4.17 2.90
CA ASP A 62 9.58 -3.52 2.28
C ASP A 62 9.62 -3.76 0.77
N GLU A 63 9.30 -4.98 0.33
CA GLU A 63 9.17 -5.30 -1.11
C GLU A 63 8.07 -4.46 -1.77
N ALA A 64 6.93 -4.30 -1.08
CA ALA A 64 5.81 -3.49 -1.55
C ALA A 64 6.18 -2.00 -1.67
N LEU A 65 6.89 -1.45 -0.68
CA LEU A 65 7.37 -0.07 -0.71
C LEU A 65 8.39 0.16 -1.83
N ASN A 66 9.34 -0.77 -2.02
CA ASN A 66 10.30 -0.69 -3.11
C ASN A 66 9.62 -0.75 -4.49
N TRP A 67 8.58 -1.59 -4.62
CA TRP A 67 7.76 -1.63 -5.83
C TRP A 67 7.08 -0.27 -6.07
N ILE A 68 6.45 0.33 -5.05
CA ILE A 68 5.81 1.65 -5.17
C ILE A 68 6.83 2.71 -5.59
N ASP A 69 7.99 2.77 -4.94
CA ASP A 69 9.04 3.76 -5.22
C ASP A 69 9.59 3.63 -6.66
N THR A 70 9.56 2.44 -7.25
CA THR A 70 9.96 2.19 -8.65
C THR A 70 8.87 2.62 -9.66
N HIS A 71 7.60 2.65 -9.25
CA HIS A 71 6.45 2.87 -10.15
C HIS A 71 5.69 4.19 -9.88
N SER A 72 6.17 5.03 -8.97
CA SER A 72 5.55 6.30 -8.58
C SER A 72 5.98 7.52 -9.41
N GLY A 73 6.89 7.32 -10.38
CA GLY A 73 7.45 8.32 -11.28
C GLY A 73 6.44 9.17 -12.05
#